data_AF-A0A7J9E8Y4-F1
#
_entry.id   AF-A0A7J9E8Y4-F1
#
_cell.length_a   1.000
_cell.length_b   1.000
_cell.length_c   1.000
_cell.angle_alpha   90.00
_cell.angle_beta   90.00
_cell.angle_gamma   90.00
#
_symmetry.space_group_name_H-M   'P 1'
#
loop_
_entity.id
_entity.type
_entity.pdbx_description
1 polymer ?
#
loop_
_entity_poly.entity_id
_entity_poly.type
_entity_poly.pdbx_seq_one_letter_code
_entity_poly.pdbx_strand_id
1 'polypeptide(L)'
;MEAKPSKKDLYTSYLHINPKEASLFDTFSVLFSRNVKKRKFIESSLEELESFLYRLLIVISVLIQKFLLKLSMPMAMIGRTIVFLLNFFYINGGFFGLIRNIMQVRVVIPDKKAATYLSFVGFTDTRMELDINIKYGNAMYYPALSIMACKAAYNNAAYNQALIEGQWKMEFLGYKDYWNGIRLPLGLQYN
;
A
#
# COMPACT_ATOMS: atom_id res chain seq x y z
N MET A 1 22.61 -22.37 -16.20
CA MET A 1 21.24 -21.83 -16.02
C MET A 1 20.47 -22.85 -15.20
N GLU A 2 20.42 -22.67 -13.88
CA GLU A 2 19.61 -23.56 -13.03
C GLU A 2 18.13 -23.27 -13.29
N ALA A 3 17.37 -24.29 -13.66
CA ALA A 3 15.94 -24.20 -13.81
C ALA A 3 15.33 -23.81 -12.45
N LYS A 4 14.56 -22.72 -12.39
CA LYS A 4 13.75 -22.40 -11.22
C LYS A 4 12.86 -23.61 -10.92
N PRO A 5 12.94 -24.22 -9.72
CA PRO A 5 12.10 -25.36 -9.38
C PRO A 5 10.63 -24.96 -9.48
N SER A 6 9.80 -25.83 -10.04
CA SER A 6 8.36 -25.61 -10.11
C SER A 6 7.81 -25.64 -8.69
N LYS A 7 6.75 -24.85 -8.38
CA LYS A 7 6.13 -24.83 -7.03
C LYS A 7 5.73 -26.23 -6.53
N LYS A 8 5.50 -27.18 -7.46
CA LYS A 8 5.17 -28.59 -7.17
C LYS A 8 6.35 -29.39 -6.62
N ASP A 9 7.58 -28.92 -6.83
CA ASP A 9 8.81 -29.63 -6.43
C ASP A 9 9.26 -29.24 -5.01
N LEU A 10 8.65 -28.20 -4.42
CA LEU A 10 9.04 -27.65 -3.11
C LEU A 10 8.19 -28.14 -1.94
N TYR A 11 6.95 -28.60 -2.17
CA TYR A 11 6.03 -29.01 -1.11
C TYR A 11 5.16 -30.20 -1.53
N THR A 12 5.14 -31.25 -0.71
CA THR A 12 4.32 -32.46 -0.92
C THR A 12 2.82 -32.19 -0.73
N SER A 13 2.47 -31.22 0.13
CA SER A 13 1.10 -30.85 0.47
C SER A 13 0.91 -29.33 0.36
N TYR A 14 0.04 -28.88 -0.54
CA TYR A 14 -0.32 -27.46 -0.65
C TYR A 14 -1.81 -27.26 -0.98
N LEU A 15 -2.32 -26.09 -0.56
CA LEU A 15 -3.67 -25.63 -0.84
C LEU A 15 -3.60 -24.13 -1.17
N HIS A 16 -3.82 -23.79 -2.43
CA HIS A 16 -3.90 -22.42 -2.91
C HIS A 16 -5.35 -22.09 -3.28
N ILE A 17 -5.81 -20.94 -2.82
CA ILE A 17 -7.19 -20.48 -3.00
C ILE A 17 -7.14 -19.15 -3.75
N ASN A 18 -7.83 -19.09 -4.88
CA ASN A 18 -7.99 -17.88 -5.68
C ASN A 18 -9.40 -17.29 -5.50
N PRO A 19 -9.63 -16.41 -4.51
CA PRO A 19 -10.96 -15.89 -4.18
C PRO A 19 -11.60 -15.07 -5.32
N LYS A 20 -10.82 -14.63 -6.32
CA LYS A 20 -11.31 -13.85 -7.46
C LYS A 20 -12.12 -14.69 -8.44
N GLU A 21 -11.79 -15.97 -8.58
CA GLU A 21 -12.45 -16.91 -9.50
C GLU A 21 -13.57 -17.70 -8.82
N ALA A 22 -13.68 -17.61 -7.49
CA ALA A 22 -14.72 -18.29 -6.74
C ALA A 22 -16.07 -17.59 -6.96
N SER A 23 -17.11 -18.27 -7.43
CA SER A 23 -18.49 -17.79 -7.25
C SER A 23 -18.94 -17.98 -5.79
N LEU A 24 -19.93 -17.21 -5.32
CA LEU A 24 -20.53 -17.48 -4.00
C LEU A 24 -21.13 -18.89 -3.94
N PHE A 25 -21.82 -19.30 -5.00
CA PHE A 25 -22.37 -20.65 -5.12
C PHE A 25 -21.28 -21.73 -5.10
N ASP A 26 -20.20 -21.51 -5.87
CA ASP A 26 -19.04 -22.41 -5.90
C ASP A 26 -18.30 -22.46 -4.56
N THR A 27 -18.43 -21.43 -3.74
CA THR A 27 -17.84 -21.41 -2.40
C THR A 27 -18.69 -22.25 -1.45
N PHE A 28 -20.01 -22.04 -1.40
CA PHE A 28 -20.89 -22.82 -0.52
C PHE A 28 -20.98 -24.29 -0.90
N SER A 29 -20.86 -24.62 -2.19
CA SER A 29 -20.87 -26.02 -2.63
C SER A 29 -19.66 -26.82 -2.11
N VAL A 30 -18.61 -26.17 -1.57
CA VAL A 30 -17.47 -26.86 -0.90
C VAL A 30 -17.95 -27.61 0.34
N LEU A 31 -18.99 -27.13 1.02
CA LEU A 31 -19.53 -27.79 2.21
C LEU A 31 -20.13 -29.16 1.89
N PHE A 32 -20.67 -29.33 0.68
CA PHE A 32 -21.44 -30.51 0.30
C PHE A 32 -20.64 -31.54 -0.52
N SER A 33 -19.48 -31.16 -1.09
CA SER A 33 -18.61 -32.06 -1.85
C SER A 33 -17.27 -32.26 -1.15
N ARG A 34 -16.85 -33.52 -0.99
CA ARG A 34 -15.52 -33.87 -0.47
C ARG A 34 -14.41 -33.57 -1.47
N ASN A 35 -14.73 -33.60 -2.77
CA ASN A 35 -13.77 -33.36 -3.84
C ASN A 35 -13.51 -31.84 -3.99
N VAL A 36 -12.26 -31.44 -3.75
CA VAL A 36 -11.79 -30.05 -3.76
C VAL A 36 -11.05 -29.67 -5.05
N LYS A 37 -10.38 -30.62 -5.73
CA LYS A 37 -9.65 -30.38 -6.99
C LYS A 37 -10.52 -29.97 -8.18
N LYS A 38 -11.81 -30.29 -8.17
CA LYS A 38 -12.73 -29.98 -9.29
C LYS A 38 -13.10 -28.48 -9.42
N ARG A 39 -12.51 -27.60 -8.63
CA ARG A 39 -12.93 -26.19 -8.52
C ARG A 39 -11.85 -25.27 -9.07
N LYS A 40 -12.24 -24.35 -9.96
CA LYS A 40 -11.32 -23.39 -10.60
C LYS A 40 -10.55 -22.53 -9.59
N PHE A 41 -11.16 -22.22 -8.45
CA PHE A 41 -10.57 -21.37 -7.42
C PHE A 41 -9.74 -22.12 -6.37
N ILE A 42 -9.62 -23.45 -6.44
CA ILE A 42 -8.83 -24.25 -5.50
C ILE A 42 -7.78 -25.05 -6.26
N GLU A 43 -6.51 -24.74 -6.05
CA GLU A 43 -5.39 -25.54 -6.53
C GLU A 43 -4.78 -26.28 -5.34
N SER A 44 -4.89 -27.61 -5.31
CA SER A 44 -4.38 -28.42 -4.21
C SER A 44 -3.73 -29.70 -4.71
N SER A 45 -2.72 -30.17 -3.98
CA SER A 45 -2.22 -31.54 -4.16
C SER A 45 -3.18 -32.59 -3.59
N LEU A 46 -4.07 -32.22 -2.66
CA LEU A 46 -5.07 -33.08 -2.03
C LEU A 46 -6.31 -33.24 -2.91
N GLU A 47 -6.75 -34.48 -3.13
CA GLU A 47 -7.93 -34.77 -3.98
C GLU A 47 -9.25 -34.58 -3.22
N GLU A 48 -9.28 -35.00 -1.96
CA GLU A 48 -10.47 -34.99 -1.13
C GLU A 48 -10.19 -34.46 0.28
N LEU A 49 -11.21 -33.85 0.87
CA LEU A 49 -11.22 -33.35 2.24
C LEU A 49 -12.36 -34.04 3.00
N GLU A 50 -12.02 -35.00 3.85
CA GLU A 50 -13.02 -35.80 4.57
C GLU A 50 -13.76 -34.97 5.64
N SER A 51 -13.00 -34.24 6.44
CA SER A 51 -13.56 -33.50 7.58
C SER A 51 -14.36 -32.28 7.13
N PHE A 52 -15.57 -32.17 7.67
CA PHE A 52 -16.48 -31.05 7.45
C PHE A 52 -15.89 -29.74 7.97
N LEU A 53 -15.18 -29.77 9.10
CA LEU A 53 -14.58 -28.58 9.70
C LEU A 53 -13.56 -27.92 8.77
N TYR A 54 -12.70 -28.70 8.11
CA TYR A 54 -11.75 -28.14 7.15
C TYR A 54 -12.45 -27.53 5.93
N ARG A 55 -13.53 -28.15 5.44
CA ARG A 55 -14.34 -27.60 4.35
C ARG A 55 -15.01 -26.29 4.75
N LEU A 56 -15.51 -26.20 5.98
CA LEU A 56 -16.09 -24.99 6.54
C LEU A 56 -15.04 -23.87 6.68
N LEU A 57 -13.83 -24.17 7.16
CA LEU A 57 -12.74 -23.20 7.25
C LEU A 57 -12.34 -22.65 5.87
N ILE A 58 -12.31 -23.48 4.83
CA ILE A 58 -12.06 -23.02 3.45
C ILE A 58 -13.14 -22.02 3.02
N VAL A 59 -14.42 -22.34 3.24
CA VAL A 59 -15.54 -21.44 2.91
C VAL A 59 -15.42 -20.12 3.65
N ILE A 60 -15.21 -20.14 4.96
CA ILE A 60 -15.04 -18.93 5.77
C ILE A 60 -13.85 -18.10 5.27
N SER A 61 -12.71 -18.73 4.99
CA SER A 61 -11.52 -18.05 4.46
C SER A 61 -11.78 -17.37 3.12
N VAL A 62 -12.45 -18.05 2.18
CA VAL A 62 -12.83 -17.46 0.87
C VAL A 62 -13.78 -16.28 1.06
N LEU A 63 -14.77 -16.39 1.95
CA LEU A 63 -15.71 -15.31 2.24
C LEU A 63 -14.99 -14.09 2.83
N ILE A 64 -14.09 -14.29 3.79
CA ILE A 64 -13.26 -13.22 4.35
C ILE A 64 -12.39 -12.59 3.26
N GLN A 65 -11.69 -13.38 2.45
CA GLN A 65 -10.85 -12.85 1.36
C GLN A 65 -11.66 -12.03 0.35
N LYS A 66 -12.85 -12.49 -0.04
CA LYS A 66 -13.77 -11.74 -0.90
C LYS A 66 -14.23 -10.43 -0.26
N PHE A 67 -14.55 -10.47 1.03
CA PHE A 67 -14.92 -9.28 1.78
C PHE A 67 -13.77 -8.27 1.83
N LEU A 68 -12.55 -8.71 2.15
CA LEU A 68 -11.35 -7.86 2.15
C LEU A 68 -11.03 -7.30 0.76
N LEU A 69 -11.19 -8.09 -0.31
CA LEU A 69 -11.04 -7.61 -1.68
C LEU A 69 -12.05 -6.52 -2.02
N LYS A 70 -13.31 -6.65 -1.59
CA LYS A 70 -14.31 -5.59 -1.75
C LYS A 70 -13.94 -4.33 -0.94
N LEU A 71 -13.35 -4.49 0.24
CA LEU A 71 -12.92 -3.39 1.09
C LEU A 71 -11.67 -2.67 0.56
N SER A 72 -10.87 -3.31 -0.30
CA SER A 72 -9.65 -2.70 -0.84
C SER A 72 -9.91 -1.41 -1.64
N MET A 73 -11.00 -1.35 -2.39
CA MET A 73 -11.39 -0.16 -3.17
C MET A 73 -11.82 1.03 -2.30
N PRO A 74 -12.78 0.89 -1.36
CA PRO A 74 -13.12 1.98 -0.45
C PRO A 74 -11.94 2.38 0.43
N MET A 75 -11.10 1.44 0.86
CA MET A 75 -9.90 1.76 1.63
C MET A 75 -8.90 2.63 0.83
N ALA A 76 -8.72 2.33 -0.47
CA ALA A 76 -7.89 3.15 -1.35
C ALA A 76 -8.46 4.56 -1.53
N MET A 77 -9.78 4.70 -1.65
CA MET A 77 -10.43 6.02 -1.72
C MET A 77 -10.29 6.80 -0.42
N ILE A 78 -10.52 6.16 0.74
CA ILE A 78 -10.33 6.77 2.06
C ILE A 78 -8.90 7.28 2.21
N GLY A 79 -7.90 6.46 1.86
CA GLY A 79 -6.49 6.88 1.91
C GLY A 79 -6.21 8.12 1.05
N ARG A 80 -6.72 8.15 -0.20
CA ARG A 80 -6.57 9.31 -1.09
C ARG A 80 -7.24 10.57 -0.52
N THR A 81 -8.45 10.42 0.03
CA THR A 81 -9.21 11.53 0.62
C THR A 81 -8.51 12.08 1.86
N ILE A 82 -8.02 11.22 2.75
CA ILE A 82 -7.29 11.64 3.95
C ILE A 82 -6.04 12.43 3.57
N VAL A 83 -5.21 11.91 2.65
CA VAL A 83 -3.98 12.59 2.22
C VAL A 83 -4.30 13.93 1.55
N PHE A 84 -5.34 13.98 0.71
CA PHE A 84 -5.78 15.24 0.09
C PHE A 84 -6.23 16.26 1.14
N LEU A 85 -7.06 15.86 2.11
CA LEU A 85 -7.53 16.73 3.19
C LEU A 85 -6.36 17.26 4.03
N LEU A 86 -5.41 16.39 4.42
CA LEU A 86 -4.22 16.81 5.16
C LEU A 86 -3.43 17.88 4.40
N ASN A 87 -3.16 17.67 3.11
CA ASN A 87 -2.48 18.66 2.27
C ASN A 87 -3.30 19.94 2.09
N PHE A 88 -4.61 19.82 1.92
CA PHE A 88 -5.51 20.95 1.76
C PHE A 88 -5.53 21.85 3.01
N PHE A 89 -5.62 21.25 4.20
CA PHE A 89 -5.48 22.02 5.45
C PHE A 89 -4.06 22.57 5.59
N TYR A 90 -3.02 21.78 5.31
CA TYR A 90 -1.63 22.19 5.46
C TYR A 90 -1.29 23.44 4.64
N ILE A 91 -1.58 23.43 3.33
CA ILE A 91 -1.25 24.53 2.42
C ILE A 91 -2.07 25.81 2.70
N ASN A 92 -3.25 25.68 3.34
CA ASN A 92 -4.10 26.81 3.70
C ASN A 92 -3.84 27.33 5.13
N GLY A 93 -2.79 26.86 5.82
CA GLY A 93 -2.45 27.33 7.18
C GLY A 93 -3.32 26.70 8.28
N GLY A 94 -3.73 25.44 8.09
CA GLY A 94 -4.55 24.68 9.02
C GLY A 94 -6.03 25.01 8.94
N PHE A 95 -6.81 24.56 9.94
CA PHE A 95 -8.26 24.73 9.98
C PHE A 95 -8.69 26.22 10.00
N PHE A 96 -8.12 27.01 10.91
CA PHE A 96 -8.43 28.44 11.01
C PHE A 96 -7.88 29.23 9.83
N GLY A 97 -6.70 28.86 9.31
CA GLY A 97 -6.13 29.45 8.10
C GLY A 97 -7.05 29.23 6.89
N LEU A 98 -7.61 28.04 6.76
CA LEU A 98 -8.58 27.72 5.71
C LEU A 98 -9.84 28.59 5.81
N ILE A 99 -10.43 28.74 7.01
CA ILE A 99 -11.61 29.61 7.20
C ILE A 99 -11.28 31.04 6.75
N ARG A 100 -10.12 31.57 7.13
CA ARG A 100 -9.66 32.90 6.70
C ARG A 100 -9.45 32.97 5.18
N ASN A 101 -8.85 31.96 4.57
CA ASN A 101 -8.62 31.91 3.12
C ASN A 101 -9.93 31.80 2.34
N ILE A 102 -10.96 31.12 2.88
CA ILE A 102 -12.31 31.10 2.30
C ILE A 102 -12.90 32.51 2.31
N MET A 103 -12.86 33.21 3.44
CA MET A 103 -13.37 34.59 3.54
C MET A 103 -12.64 35.56 2.60
N GLN A 104 -11.35 35.33 2.36
CA GLN A 104 -10.52 36.18 1.49
C GLN A 104 -10.50 35.72 0.03
N VAL A 105 -11.18 34.62 -0.32
CA VAL A 105 -11.16 33.98 -1.66
C VAL A 105 -9.72 33.65 -2.13
N ARG A 106 -8.89 33.18 -1.19
CA ARG A 106 -7.47 32.80 -1.38
C ARG A 106 -7.22 31.33 -1.11
N VAL A 107 -8.24 30.48 -1.26
CA VAL A 107 -8.11 29.04 -1.02
C VAL A 107 -7.20 28.41 -2.07
N VAL A 108 -6.19 27.69 -1.61
CA VAL A 108 -5.26 26.96 -2.49
C VAL A 108 -5.65 25.48 -2.52
N ILE A 109 -5.80 24.93 -3.72
CA ILE A 109 -6.05 23.50 -3.92
C ILE A 109 -4.68 22.79 -4.06
N PRO A 110 -4.41 21.73 -3.30
CA PRO A 110 -3.11 21.05 -3.34
C PRO A 110 -2.92 20.30 -4.66
N ASP A 111 -1.79 20.54 -5.32
CA ASP A 111 -1.34 19.78 -6.48
C ASP A 111 -0.48 18.59 -6.04
N LYS A 112 -0.87 17.38 -6.42
CA LYS A 112 -0.17 16.13 -6.07
C LYS A 112 1.27 16.05 -6.60
N LYS A 113 1.59 16.81 -7.65
CA LYS A 113 2.92 16.86 -8.26
C LYS A 113 3.80 17.97 -7.70
N ALA A 114 3.26 18.82 -6.83
CA ALA A 114 4.02 19.91 -6.24
C ALA A 114 4.99 19.41 -5.17
N ALA A 115 6.10 20.12 -5.01
CA ALA A 115 7.08 19.88 -3.95
C ALA A 115 6.51 20.13 -2.54
N THR A 116 5.36 20.80 -2.42
CA THR A 116 4.66 21.02 -1.13
C THR A 116 3.70 19.90 -0.76
N TYR A 117 3.46 18.93 -1.65
CA TYR A 117 2.51 17.85 -1.43
C TYR A 117 3.17 16.69 -0.68
N LEU A 118 2.73 16.47 0.56
CA LEU A 118 3.24 15.43 1.45
C LEU A 118 2.42 14.15 1.34
N SER A 119 3.11 13.02 1.46
CA SER A 119 2.45 11.72 1.67
C SER A 119 1.89 11.62 3.09
N PHE A 120 1.08 10.60 3.36
CA PHE A 120 0.62 10.31 4.73
C PHE A 120 1.80 10.12 5.70
N VAL A 121 2.85 9.40 5.26
CA VAL A 121 4.06 9.18 6.05
C VAL A 121 4.81 10.51 6.25
N GLY A 122 4.86 11.36 5.22
CA GLY A 122 5.45 12.70 5.32
C GLY A 122 4.81 13.58 6.41
N PHE A 123 3.50 13.43 6.66
CA PHE A 123 2.83 14.14 7.77
C PHE A 123 3.17 13.61 9.16
N THR A 124 3.66 12.37 9.29
CA THR A 124 4.07 11.82 10.59
C THR A 124 5.38 12.42 11.09
N ASP A 125 6.25 12.87 10.18
CA ASP A 125 7.48 13.56 10.50
C ASP A 125 7.85 14.59 9.41
N THR A 126 7.46 15.83 9.65
CA THR A 126 7.66 16.96 8.72
C THR A 126 9.08 17.53 8.71
N ARG A 127 9.99 17.04 9.58
CA ARG A 127 11.37 17.54 9.63
C ARG A 127 12.09 17.27 8.32
N MET A 128 12.79 18.26 7.78
CA MET A 128 13.54 18.13 6.53
C MET A 128 15.04 17.97 6.76
N GLU A 129 15.52 18.31 7.97
CA GLU A 129 16.93 18.26 8.34
C GLU A 129 17.18 17.28 9.48
N LEU A 130 18.41 16.77 9.54
CA LEU A 130 18.89 15.99 10.68
C LEU A 130 19.20 16.94 11.85
N ASP A 131 19.04 16.44 13.07
CA ASP A 131 19.45 17.19 14.25
C ASP A 131 20.95 17.54 14.18
N ILE A 132 21.30 18.80 14.41
CA ILE A 132 22.66 19.34 14.33
C ILE A 132 23.66 18.62 15.25
N ASN A 133 23.17 17.94 16.29
CA ASN A 133 23.98 17.17 17.23
C ASN A 133 24.34 15.77 16.69
N ILE A 134 23.61 15.27 15.69
CA ILE A 134 23.83 13.97 15.06
C ILE A 134 24.77 14.18 13.87
N LYS A 135 26.08 14.22 14.15
CA LYS A 135 27.13 14.37 13.14
C LYS A 135 27.71 13.02 12.71
N TYR A 136 28.40 13.02 11.57
CA TYR A 136 29.17 11.86 11.13
C TYR A 136 30.15 11.40 12.24
N GLY A 137 30.17 10.10 12.51
CA GLY A 137 30.89 9.50 13.65
C GLY A 137 30.03 9.28 14.90
N ASN A 138 28.86 9.90 15.00
CA ASN A 138 27.86 9.57 16.02
C ASN A 138 27.18 8.24 15.66
N ALA A 139 27.01 7.34 16.64
CA ALA A 139 26.32 6.06 16.47
C ALA A 139 24.89 6.23 15.91
N MET A 140 24.24 7.37 16.18
CA MET A 140 22.89 7.70 15.71
C MET A 140 22.85 8.28 14.29
N TYR A 141 23.99 8.59 13.67
CA TYR A 141 24.03 9.21 12.34
C TYR A 141 23.38 8.35 11.27
N TYR A 142 23.84 7.11 11.08
CA TYR A 142 23.28 6.21 10.08
C TYR A 142 21.81 5.83 10.34
N PRO A 143 21.39 5.51 11.58
CA PRO A 143 19.98 5.29 11.88
C PRO A 143 19.09 6.49 11.53
N ALA A 144 19.47 7.69 11.95
CA ALA A 144 18.65 8.88 11.75
C ALA A 144 18.61 9.30 10.27
N LEU A 145 19.73 9.20 9.55
CA LEU A 145 19.77 9.40 8.10
C LEU A 145 18.90 8.37 7.36
N SER A 146 18.95 7.09 7.78
CA SER A 146 18.11 6.04 7.19
C SER A 146 16.62 6.31 7.41
N ILE A 147 16.22 6.78 8.59
CA ILE A 147 14.82 7.17 8.87
C ILE A 147 14.39 8.32 7.95
N MET A 148 15.24 9.34 7.79
CA MET A 148 14.98 10.48 6.89
C MET A 148 14.81 10.03 5.43
N ALA A 149 15.67 9.13 4.95
CA ALA A 149 15.57 8.56 3.61
C ALA A 149 14.31 7.70 3.45
N CYS A 150 14.00 6.83 4.42
CA CYS A 150 12.83 5.96 4.41
C CYS A 150 11.53 6.75 4.34
N LYS A 151 11.39 7.87 5.07
CA LYS A 151 10.18 8.70 4.97
C LYS A 151 10.11 9.47 3.65
N ALA A 152 11.24 9.96 3.14
CA ALA A 152 11.28 10.67 1.86
C ALA A 152 10.85 9.76 0.70
N ALA A 153 11.18 8.46 0.77
CA ALA A 153 10.78 7.48 -0.25
C ALA A 153 9.25 7.40 -0.51
N TYR A 154 8.42 7.81 0.45
CA TYR A 154 6.95 7.83 0.29
C TYR A 154 6.41 9.11 -0.35
N ASN A 155 7.20 10.17 -0.45
CA ASN A 155 6.79 11.43 -1.05
C ASN A 155 6.94 11.42 -2.57
N ASN A 156 6.37 12.43 -3.23
CA ASN A 156 6.41 12.55 -4.67
C ASN A 156 7.80 13.00 -5.18
N ALA A 157 8.04 12.85 -6.49
CA ALA A 157 9.31 13.19 -7.12
C ALA A 157 9.75 14.64 -6.86
N ALA A 158 8.86 15.61 -6.99
CA ALA A 158 9.17 17.02 -6.82
C ALA A 158 9.53 17.36 -5.36
N TYR A 159 8.82 16.76 -4.39
CA TYR A 159 9.17 16.91 -2.97
C TYR A 159 10.58 16.37 -2.71
N ASN A 160 10.87 15.16 -3.21
CA ASN A 160 12.16 14.51 -2.98
C ASN A 160 13.31 15.27 -3.61
N GLN A 161 13.13 15.76 -4.83
CA GLN A 161 14.11 16.61 -5.49
C GLN A 161 14.38 17.88 -4.68
N ALA A 162 13.33 18.60 -4.26
CA ALA A 162 13.46 19.81 -3.46
C ALA A 162 14.14 19.58 -2.10
N LEU A 163 13.84 18.45 -1.44
CA LEU A 163 14.48 18.06 -0.19
C LEU A 163 15.97 17.75 -0.36
N ILE A 164 16.31 16.93 -1.36
CA ILE A 164 17.66 16.39 -1.56
C ILE A 164 18.60 17.48 -2.07
N GLU A 165 18.21 18.22 -3.11
CA GLU A 165 19.04 19.28 -3.68
C GLU A 165 19.08 20.52 -2.78
N GLY A 166 17.94 20.87 -2.18
CA GLY A 166 17.81 22.08 -1.37
C GLY A 166 18.34 21.92 0.06
N GLN A 167 17.72 21.03 0.83
CA GLN A 167 18.01 20.90 2.27
C GLN A 167 19.24 20.05 2.52
N TRP A 168 19.37 18.91 1.83
CA TRP A 168 20.50 17.99 2.05
C TRP A 168 21.73 18.36 1.24
N LYS A 169 21.58 19.24 0.22
CA LYS A 169 22.66 19.67 -0.68
C LYS A 169 23.35 18.50 -1.36
N MET A 170 22.56 17.49 -1.75
CA MET A 170 23.01 16.28 -2.42
C MET A 170 22.46 16.23 -3.86
N GLU A 171 23.07 15.41 -4.71
CA GLU A 171 22.59 15.20 -6.08
C GLU A 171 21.35 14.30 -6.10
N PHE A 172 20.29 14.75 -6.77
CA PHE A 172 19.09 13.95 -6.97
C PHE A 172 19.26 12.99 -8.16
N LEU A 173 19.47 11.71 -7.86
CA LEU A 173 19.73 10.69 -8.88
C LEU A 173 18.47 10.19 -9.62
N GLY A 174 17.29 10.67 -9.22
CA GLY A 174 16.02 10.34 -9.85
C GLY A 174 14.99 9.70 -8.92
N TYR A 175 13.77 9.59 -9.43
CA TYR A 175 12.62 9.07 -8.71
C TYR A 175 12.17 7.72 -9.30
N LYS A 176 11.81 6.79 -8.41
CA LYS A 176 11.06 5.60 -8.77
C LYS A 176 9.84 5.51 -7.86
N ASP A 177 8.68 5.29 -8.45
CA ASP A 177 7.45 5.03 -7.70
C ASP A 177 7.49 3.59 -7.19
N TYR A 178 7.82 3.44 -5.91
CA TYR A 178 7.87 2.15 -5.24
C TYR A 178 6.47 1.79 -4.74
N TRP A 179 5.77 0.93 -5.49
CA TRP A 179 4.38 0.54 -5.23
C TRP A 179 4.26 -0.82 -4.52
N ASN A 180 3.37 -0.91 -3.52
CA ASN A 180 2.88 -2.17 -2.94
C ASN A 180 1.87 -2.80 -3.89
N GLY A 181 2.21 -3.93 -4.53
CA GLY A 181 1.51 -4.61 -5.63
C GLY A 181 0.04 -5.07 -5.45
N ILE A 182 -0.85 -4.27 -4.86
CA ILE A 182 -2.31 -4.47 -4.94
C ILE A 182 -2.81 -3.73 -6.19
N ARG A 183 -2.62 -4.37 -7.35
CA ARG A 183 -3.25 -3.92 -8.60
C ARG A 183 -4.69 -4.43 -8.62
N LEU A 184 -5.65 -3.56 -8.31
CA LEU A 184 -7.05 -3.77 -8.69
C LEU A 184 -7.15 -3.55 -10.22
N PRO A 185 -7.91 -4.39 -10.96
CA PRO A 185 -7.96 -4.36 -12.42
C PRO A 185 -8.76 -3.17 -13.01
N LEU A 186 -8.99 -2.08 -12.28
CA LEU A 186 -9.94 -1.04 -12.66
C LEU A 186 -9.32 0.20 -13.33
N GLY A 187 -8.14 0.10 -13.94
CA GLY A 187 -7.67 1.15 -14.87
C GLY A 187 -7.55 2.57 -14.28
N LEU A 188 -7.52 2.72 -12.95
CA LEU A 188 -7.25 4.00 -12.31
C LEU A 188 -5.74 4.24 -12.41
N GLN A 189 -5.32 4.70 -13.59
CA GLN A 189 -4.00 5.26 -13.81
C GLN A 189 -3.83 6.41 -12.81
N TYR A 190 -2.79 6.29 -11.99
CA TYR A 190 -2.27 7.38 -11.20
C TYR A 190 -1.53 8.30 -12.17
N ASN A 191 -2.19 9.37 -12.58
CA ASN A 191 -1.58 10.54 -13.22
C ASN A 191 -1.55 11.70 -12.25
#